data_AF-A0AAP3E4J0-F1
#
_entry.id   AF-A0AAP3E4J0-F1
#
_cell.length_a   1.000
_cell.length_b   1.000
_cell.length_c   1.000
_cell.angle_alpha   90.00
_cell.angle_beta   90.00
_cell.angle_gamma   90.00
#
_symmetry.space_group_name_H-M   'P 1'
#
loop_
_entity.id
_entity.type
_entity.pdbx_description
1 polymer ?
#
loop_
_entity_poly.entity_id
_entity_poly.type
_entity_poly.pdbx_seq_one_letter_code
_entity_poly.pdbx_strand_id
1 'polypeptide(L)' 'MSNVQGFWRGLVIVCIVMLVVLVGSVPYLESGSATFVITQIAAIHLLIALAILGALIHYDWSPFQHRDE' A
#
# COMPACT_ATOMS: atom_id res chain seq x y z
N MET A 1 21.18 -0.73 6.21
CA MET A 1 19.81 -1.28 6.23
C MET A 1 19.86 -2.64 5.58
N SER A 2 19.26 -3.67 6.18
CA SER A 2 19.16 -4.96 5.50
C SER A 2 18.40 -4.76 4.17
N ASN A 3 18.78 -5.49 3.12
CA ASN A 3 18.11 -5.38 1.81
C ASN A 3 16.58 -5.57 1.92
N VAL A 4 16.15 -6.36 2.89
CA VAL A 4 14.74 -6.63 3.24
C VAL A 4 14.03 -5.40 3.83
N GLN A 5 14.65 -4.67 4.76
CA GLN A 5 14.06 -3.43 5.29
C GLN A 5 13.95 -2.33 4.23
N GLY A 6 14.93 -2.27 3.31
CA GLY A 6 14.88 -1.37 2.16
C GLY A 6 13.71 -1.70 1.22
N PHE A 7 13.50 -2.99 0.94
CA PHE A 7 12.38 -3.47 0.14
C PHE A 7 11.02 -3.07 0.73
N TRP A 8 10.77 -3.36 2.02
CA TRP A 8 9.49 -3.01 2.66
C TRP A 8 9.21 -1.51 2.64
N ARG A 9 10.22 -0.69 2.91
CA ARG A 9 10.11 0.78 2.82
C ARG A 9 9.81 1.25 1.40
N GLY A 10 10.47 0.66 0.39
CA GLY A 10 10.17 0.95 -1.01
C GLY A 10 8.70 0.66 -1.35
N LEU A 11 8.18 -0.48 -0.87
CA LEU A 11 6.80 -0.88 -1.13
C LEU A 11 5.80 0.05 -0.43
N VAL A 12 6.09 0.50 0.80
CA VAL A 12 5.30 1.54 1.48
C VAL A 12 5.26 2.83 0.65
N ILE A 13 6.39 3.29 0.13
CA ILE A 13 6.45 4.50 -0.70
C ILE A 13 5.57 4.35 -1.94
N VAL A 14 5.64 3.20 -2.63
CA VAL A 14 4.80 2.92 -3.80
C VAL A 14 3.31 2.95 -3.43
N CYS A 15 2.91 2.30 -2.34
CA CYS A 15 1.52 2.33 -1.87
C CYS A 15 1.03 3.75 -1.55
N ILE A 16 1.86 4.58 -0.92
CA ILE A 16 1.54 5.99 -0.64
C ILE A 16 1.35 6.76 -1.95
N VAL A 17 2.26 6.61 -2.92
CA VAL A 17 2.17 7.30 -4.22
C VAL A 17 0.89 6.89 -4.95
N MET A 18 0.57 5.59 -5.00
CA MET A 18 -0.66 5.10 -5.60
C MET A 18 -1.90 5.67 -4.91
N LEU A 19 -1.89 5.74 -3.57
CA LEU A 19 -3.00 6.31 -2.81
C LEU A 19 -3.19 7.81 -3.08
N VAL A 20 -2.10 8.57 -3.16
CA VAL A 20 -2.13 10.01 -3.49
C VAL A 20 -2.71 10.23 -4.88
N VAL A 21 -2.26 9.45 -5.88
CA VAL A 21 -2.80 9.51 -7.24
C VAL A 21 -4.30 9.17 -7.25
N LEU A 22 -4.69 8.12 -6.53
CA LEU A 22 -6.07 7.69 -6.45
C LEU A 22 -6.98 8.76 -5.81
N VAL A 23 -6.58 9.30 -4.66
CA VAL A 23 -7.32 10.38 -3.97
C VAL A 23 -7.33 11.65 -4.82
N GLY A 24 -6.21 11.99 -5.47
CA GLY A 24 -6.12 13.11 -6.39
C GLY A 24 -7.04 12.98 -7.61
N SER A 25 -7.44 11.76 -7.97
CA SER A 25 -8.37 11.51 -9.07
C SER A 25 -9.85 11.72 -8.69
N VAL A 26 -10.19 11.70 -7.39
CA VAL A 26 -11.58 11.77 -6.89
C VAL A 26 -12.37 12.98 -7.40
N PRO A 27 -11.83 14.22 -7.48
CA PRO A 27 -12.57 15.37 -7.99
C PRO A 27 -13.02 15.24 -9.46
N TYR A 28 -12.40 14.34 -10.23
CA TYR A 28 -12.71 14.10 -11.64
C TYR A 28 -13.73 12.98 -11.84
N LEU A 29 -14.21 12.36 -10.76
CA LEU A 29 -15.16 11.25 -10.81
C LEU A 29 -16.59 11.75 -10.56
N GLU A 30 -17.52 11.25 -11.37
CA GLU A 30 -18.94 11.50 -11.16
C GLU A 30 -19.43 10.77 -9.90
N SER A 31 -20.01 11.52 -8.97
CA SER A 31 -20.57 10.98 -7.73
C SER A 31 -21.75 10.08 -8.04
N GLY A 32 -21.76 8.86 -7.49
CA GLY A 32 -22.79 7.85 -7.75
C GLY A 32 -22.50 6.92 -8.93
N SER A 33 -21.41 7.15 -9.67
CA SER A 33 -20.94 6.21 -10.69
C SER A 33 -20.30 4.96 -10.07
N ALA A 34 -20.30 3.86 -10.84
CA ALA A 34 -19.58 2.64 -10.45
C ALA A 34 -18.08 2.91 -10.21
N THR A 35 -17.49 3.80 -11.03
CA THR A 35 -16.08 4.21 -10.90
C THR A 35 -15.80 4.83 -9.55
N PHE A 36 -16.68 5.71 -9.06
CA PHE A 36 -16.51 6.33 -7.74
C PHE A 36 -16.49 5.29 -6.61
N VAL A 37 -17.39 4.30 -6.65
CA VAL A 37 -17.43 3.21 -5.66
C VAL A 37 -16.15 2.37 -5.72
N ILE A 38 -15.69 2.03 -6.92
CA ILE A 38 -14.44 1.27 -7.12
C ILE A 38 -13.24 2.05 -6.59
N THR A 39 -13.19 3.37 -6.78
CA THR A 39 -12.15 4.23 -6.22
C THR A 39 -12.12 4.19 -4.70
N GLN A 40 -13.28 4.20 -4.03
CA GLN A 40 -13.34 4.05 -2.57
C GLN A 40 -12.83 2.68 -2.11
N ILE A 41 -13.26 1.60 -2.79
CA ILE A 41 -12.80 0.24 -2.48
C ILE A 41 -11.29 0.12 -2.65
N ALA A 42 -10.74 0.66 -3.74
CA ALA A 42 -9.30 0.65 -4.01
C ALA A 42 -8.51 1.46 -2.95
N ALA A 43 -9.05 2.60 -2.51
CA ALA A 43 -8.43 3.39 -1.44
C ALA A 43 -8.39 2.61 -0.12
N ILE A 44 -9.50 1.95 0.25
CA ILE A 44 -9.57 1.09 1.44
C ILE A 44 -8.55 -0.05 1.36
N HIS A 45 -8.44 -0.72 0.20
CA HIS A 45 -7.45 -1.79 0.00
C HIS A 45 -6.01 -1.28 0.19
N LEU A 46 -5.69 -0.10 -0.36
CA LEU A 46 -4.37 0.51 -0.17
C LEU A 46 -4.08 0.87 1.29
N LEU A 47 -5.08 1.36 2.03
CA LEU A 47 -4.93 1.65 3.46
C LEU A 47 -4.68 0.38 4.28
N ILE A 48 -5.40 -0.71 3.99
CA ILE A 48 -5.18 -2.01 4.64
C ILE A 48 -3.78 -2.54 4.32
N ALA A 49 -3.35 -2.45 3.05
CA ALA A 49 -2.01 -2.86 2.65
C ALA A 49 -0.93 -2.05 3.41
N LEU A 50 -1.09 -0.73 3.51
CA LEU A 50 -0.19 0.13 4.28
C LEU A 50 -0.13 -0.26 5.77
N ALA A 51 -1.27 -0.60 6.37
CA ALA A 51 -1.32 -1.06 7.76
C ALA A 51 -0.55 -2.38 7.95
N ILE A 52 -0.75 -3.35 7.04
CA ILE A 52 -0.01 -4.62 7.06
C ILE A 52 1.49 -4.37 6.91
N LEU A 53 1.90 -3.57 5.92
CA LEU A 53 3.31 -3.25 5.70
C LEU A 53 3.93 -2.52 6.89
N GLY A 54 3.17 -1.62 7.52
CA GLY A 54 3.56 -0.97 8.76
C GLY A 54 3.82 -1.99 9.87
N ALA A 55 2.93 -2.98 10.03
CA ALA A 55 3.14 -4.07 10.98
C ALA A 55 4.37 -4.92 10.64
N LEU A 56 4.58 -5.28 9.37
CA LEU A 56 5.76 -6.05 8.94
C LEU A 56 7.07 -5.32 9.24
N ILE A 57 7.11 -4.00 9.01
CA ILE A 57 8.27 -3.17 9.35
C ILE A 57 8.41 -3.05 10.87
N HIS A 58 7.32 -2.83 11.60
CA HIS A 58 7.36 -2.65 13.06
C HIS A 58 7.86 -3.90 13.79
N TYR A 59 7.49 -5.08 13.31
CA TYR A 59 7.93 -6.36 13.87
C TYR A 59 9.19 -6.91 13.19
N ASP A 60 9.84 -6.16 12.29
CA ASP A 60 10.99 -6.58 11.48
C ASP A 60 10.80 -7.96 10.81
N TRP A 61 9.55 -8.30 10.47
CA TRP A 61 9.19 -9.61 9.97
C TRP A 61 9.54 -9.75 8.49
N SER A 62 10.15 -10.86 8.10
CA SER A 62 10.40 -11.18 6.70
C SER A 62 10.16 -12.65 6.36
N PRO A 63 9.36 -12.95 5.32
CA PRO A 63 9.12 -14.34 4.88
C PRO A 63 10.34 -14.94 4.18
N PHE A 64 11.34 -14.11 3.89
CA PHE A 64 12.54 -14.47 3.13
C PHE A 64 13.72 -14.85 4.02
N GLN A 65 13.57 -14.76 5.35
CA GLN A 65 14.65 -15.02 6.30
C GLN A 65 15.08 -16.50 6.39
N HIS A 66 14.29 -17.43 5.84
CA HIS A 66 14.45 -18.89 6.01
C HIS A 66 14.87 -19.63 4.72
N ARG A 67 15.41 -18.94 3.70
CA ARG A 67 15.64 -19.57 2.37
C ARG A 67 17.11 -19.94 2.07
N ASP A 68 17.98 -19.91 3.08
CA ASP A 68 19.43 -20.12 2.92
C ASP A 68 19.99 -21.27 3.81
N GLU A 69 19.15 -22.23 4.23
CA GLU A 69 19.59 -23.53 4.78
C GLU A 69 19.35 -24.67 3.79
#